data_AF-A0A2I2GIQ1-F1
#
_entry.id   AF-A0A2I2GIQ1-F1
#
_cell.length_a   1.000
_cell.length_b   1.000
_cell.length_c   1.000
_cell.angle_alpha   90.00
_cell.angle_beta   90.00
_cell.angle_gamma   90.00
#
_symmetry.space_group_name_H-M   'P 1'
#
loop_
_entity.id
_entity.type
_entity.pdbx_description
1 polymer ?
#
loop_
_entity_poly.entity_id
_entity_poly.type
_entity_poly.pdbx_seq_one_letter_code
_entity_poly.pdbx_strand_id
1 'polypeptide(L)'
;MFSLRALARSVPRTVSRSIATSSRSALYRPVSAVPKNTFLQSSLKQATRSSYAAFSSQAFRQSAADGDVELAAKLEDELKHEKASGLADLESSVQNIQYVLQNNSWEVKDVPGEQEVVLTKKLGNEEIRLTFTVADLQNLSEQEDFDDAALGDEMDFQSGHQPANQAGSGNVSQHPEDSIAPADRDAENLEPSFPARVNVTVEKPSNGALLIQTVVQDGLFQIEEVSYFSKPDLAYAQTAEKDWARQSLYAGPPFENLDEDLQTFLERYLEERGVNAELANMIPDYIQVKEQKEYVRWLENVKNFVSA
;
A
#
# COMPACT_ATOMS: atom_id res chain seq x y z
N MET A 1 22.73 12.28 20.63
CA MET A 1 22.11 11.50 21.72
C MET A 1 20.62 11.39 21.42
N PHE A 2 20.16 10.26 20.89
CA PHE A 2 18.74 10.01 20.63
C PHE A 2 18.22 8.97 21.64
N SER A 3 16.98 9.15 22.09
CA SER A 3 16.39 8.33 23.15
C SER A 3 15.27 7.46 22.59
N LEU A 4 15.57 6.17 22.38
CA LEU A 4 14.54 5.18 22.09
C LEU A 4 13.52 5.09 23.24
N ARG A 5 12.23 4.95 22.88
CA ARG A 5 11.13 4.65 23.82
C ARG A 5 10.13 3.69 23.18
N ALA A 6 10.43 2.40 23.25
CA ALA A 6 9.43 1.37 22.99
C ALA A 6 8.33 1.39 24.07
N LEU A 7 7.06 1.28 23.66
CA LEU A 7 5.92 1.11 24.56
C LEU A 7 4.96 0.04 24.02
N ALA A 8 5.31 -1.22 24.26
CA ALA A 8 4.41 -2.35 23.99
C ALA A 8 3.11 -2.23 24.81
N ARG A 9 1.96 -2.47 24.18
CA ARG A 9 0.64 -2.57 24.84
C ARG A 9 -0.15 -3.76 24.31
N SER A 10 -0.03 -4.90 24.98
CA SER A 10 -0.88 -6.06 24.76
C SER A 10 -2.30 -5.80 25.27
N VAL A 11 -3.32 -6.17 24.48
CA VAL A 11 -4.73 -6.06 24.86
C VAL A 11 -5.43 -7.42 24.66
N PRO A 12 -5.90 -8.08 25.74
CA PRO A 12 -6.64 -9.34 25.61
C PRO A 12 -8.06 -9.12 25.09
N ARG A 13 -8.46 -9.86 24.06
CA ARG A 13 -9.84 -9.86 23.54
C ARG A 13 -10.79 -10.63 24.49
N THR A 14 -11.81 -9.97 25.03
CA THR A 14 -12.96 -10.63 25.69
C THR A 14 -14.28 -10.09 25.15
N VAL A 15 -14.98 -10.86 24.32
CA VAL A 15 -16.27 -10.48 23.72
C VAL A 15 -17.42 -11.20 24.41
N SER A 16 -18.02 -10.57 25.41
CA SER A 16 -19.19 -11.09 26.12
C SER A 16 -20.47 -10.89 25.31
N ARG A 17 -21.00 -11.96 24.71
CA ARG A 17 -22.32 -11.95 24.04
C ARG A 17 -23.46 -12.01 25.07
N SER A 18 -24.13 -10.89 25.30
CA SER A 18 -25.34 -10.83 26.12
C SER A 18 -26.60 -11.20 25.32
N ILE A 19 -27.14 -12.40 25.54
CA ILE A 19 -28.45 -12.83 25.01
C ILE A 19 -29.56 -12.58 26.04
N ALA A 20 -30.52 -11.72 25.71
CA ALA A 20 -31.63 -11.36 26.58
C ALA A 20 -32.82 -12.33 26.41
N THR A 21 -33.05 -13.21 27.39
CA THR A 21 -34.21 -14.13 27.40
C THR A 21 -35.35 -13.59 28.27
N SER A 22 -36.42 -13.11 27.65
CA SER A 22 -37.65 -12.73 28.35
C SER A 22 -38.51 -13.95 28.71
N SER A 23 -38.95 -14.04 29.96
CA SER A 23 -39.91 -15.05 30.43
C SER A 23 -41.12 -14.38 31.11
N ARG A 24 -42.31 -14.98 30.95
CA ARG A 24 -43.58 -14.50 31.54
C ARG A 24 -44.15 -15.54 32.52
N SER A 25 -44.63 -15.08 33.66
CA SER A 25 -45.62 -15.77 34.50
C SER A 25 -46.33 -14.74 35.40
N ALA A 26 -47.46 -15.11 36.03
CA ALA A 26 -48.39 -14.14 36.63
C ALA A 26 -49.25 -14.72 37.77
N LEU A 27 -49.99 -13.82 38.46
CA LEU A 27 -50.97 -14.07 39.55
C LEU A 27 -50.30 -14.43 40.91
N TYR A 28 -50.88 -14.22 42.09
CA TYR A 28 -52.30 -14.11 42.50
C TYR A 28 -52.60 -12.99 43.55
N ARG A 29 -53.85 -12.89 44.01
CA ARG A 29 -54.49 -11.94 44.97
C ARG A 29 -55.50 -12.75 45.82
N PRO A 30 -55.74 -12.54 47.16
CA PRO A 30 -56.77 -11.56 47.62
C PRO A 30 -56.78 -11.01 49.10
N VAL A 31 -57.58 -9.92 49.30
CA VAL A 31 -58.23 -9.35 50.54
C VAL A 31 -57.40 -8.99 51.80
N SER A 32 -57.72 -8.02 52.69
CA SER A 32 -58.63 -6.82 52.81
C SER A 32 -58.24 -6.02 54.12
N ALA A 33 -58.85 -4.96 54.70
CA ALA A 33 -60.00 -4.07 54.41
C ALA A 33 -59.97 -2.72 55.23
N VAL A 34 -60.47 -1.61 54.65
CA VAL A 34 -61.61 -0.73 55.08
C VAL A 34 -61.88 -0.44 56.60
N PRO A 35 -62.32 0.77 57.08
CA PRO A 35 -62.30 2.18 56.56
C PRO A 35 -61.95 3.30 57.61
N LYS A 36 -61.89 4.59 57.19
CA LYS A 36 -62.74 5.72 57.71
C LYS A 36 -62.40 7.13 57.15
N ASN A 37 -63.47 7.86 56.74
CA ASN A 37 -63.80 9.30 56.93
C ASN A 37 -62.83 10.47 56.57
N THR A 38 -63.24 11.68 56.12
CA THR A 38 -64.38 12.16 55.27
C THR A 38 -64.11 13.63 54.82
N PHE A 39 -64.66 14.07 53.67
CA PHE A 39 -64.75 15.48 53.18
C PHE A 39 -63.40 16.18 52.84
N LEU A 40 -63.31 17.27 52.05
CA LEU A 40 -64.29 18.17 51.39
C LEU A 40 -64.03 18.28 49.86
N GLN A 41 -64.95 18.91 49.12
CA GLN A 41 -64.77 19.27 47.70
C GLN A 41 -63.95 20.55 47.50
N SER A 42 -63.29 20.68 46.35
CA SER A 42 -62.96 21.97 45.74
C SER A 42 -63.06 21.86 44.21
N SER A 43 -63.63 22.88 43.56
CA SER A 43 -63.93 22.89 42.12
C SER A 43 -63.08 23.94 41.39
N LEU A 44 -62.11 23.49 40.60
CA LEU A 44 -61.33 24.37 39.72
C LEU A 44 -61.24 23.76 38.32
N LYS A 45 -61.66 24.51 37.31
CA LYS A 45 -61.64 24.08 35.90
C LYS A 45 -60.20 24.13 35.38
N GLN A 46 -59.59 22.98 35.11
CA GLN A 46 -58.33 22.94 34.38
C GLN A 46 -58.56 23.38 32.93
N ALA A 47 -58.06 24.57 32.58
CA ALA A 47 -57.91 24.98 31.20
C ALA A 47 -56.66 24.29 30.62
N THR A 48 -56.84 23.37 29.68
CA THR A 48 -55.77 22.62 29.01
C THR A 48 -54.99 23.51 28.05
N ARG A 49 -54.12 24.37 28.58
CA ARG A 49 -53.03 24.96 27.78
C ARG A 49 -52.10 23.83 27.34
N SER A 50 -52.09 23.55 26.04
CA SER A 50 -51.08 22.67 25.45
C SER A 50 -49.72 23.37 25.54
N SER A 51 -48.96 23.05 26.58
CA SER A 51 -47.56 23.45 26.70
C SER A 51 -46.75 22.62 25.73
N TYR A 52 -46.62 23.10 24.48
CA TYR A 52 -45.64 22.56 23.54
C TYR A 52 -44.26 22.67 24.19
N ALA A 53 -43.68 21.52 24.53
CA ALA A 53 -42.28 21.46 24.90
C ALA A 53 -41.48 21.92 23.68
N ALA A 54 -40.83 23.09 23.79
CA ALA A 54 -39.85 23.52 22.82
C ALA A 54 -38.63 22.62 22.96
N PHE A 55 -38.68 21.45 22.30
CA PHE A 55 -37.54 20.57 22.13
C PHE A 55 -36.49 21.30 21.32
N SER A 56 -35.63 22.04 22.03
CA SER A 56 -34.41 22.57 21.46
C SER A 56 -33.52 21.37 21.17
N SER A 57 -33.62 20.85 19.94
CA SER A 57 -32.65 19.94 19.37
C SER A 57 -31.36 20.72 19.11
N GLN A 58 -30.71 21.12 20.20
CA GLN A 58 -29.28 21.39 20.17
C GLN A 58 -28.65 20.07 19.72
N ALA A 59 -28.31 19.99 18.44
CA ALA A 59 -27.41 18.98 17.95
C ALA A 59 -26.15 19.12 18.80
N PHE A 60 -25.93 18.11 19.65
CA PHE A 60 -24.73 18.06 20.47
C PHE A 60 -23.58 17.92 19.50
N ARG A 61 -22.94 19.05 19.16
CA ARG A 61 -21.60 19.02 18.59
C ARG A 61 -20.77 18.33 19.66
N GLN A 62 -20.51 17.04 19.45
CA GLN A 62 -19.35 16.42 20.02
C GLN A 62 -18.20 17.35 19.61
N SER A 63 -17.53 17.92 20.60
CA SER A 63 -16.16 18.39 20.37
C SER A 63 -15.43 17.22 19.73
N ALA A 64 -14.71 17.47 18.63
CA ALA A 64 -13.75 16.50 18.10
C ALA A 64 -12.94 15.94 19.28
N ALA A 65 -12.69 14.64 19.31
CA ALA A 65 -11.92 14.05 20.38
C ALA A 65 -10.54 14.71 20.41
N ASP A 66 -9.93 14.83 21.58
CA ASP A 66 -8.65 15.53 21.76
C ASP A 66 -7.59 15.01 20.77
N GLY A 67 -7.55 13.68 20.58
CA GLY A 67 -6.68 13.01 19.62
C GLY A 67 -7.04 13.21 18.14
N ASP A 68 -8.28 13.57 17.79
CA ASP A 68 -8.65 13.92 16.40
C ASP A 68 -7.95 15.24 16.01
N VAL A 69 -7.87 16.19 16.95
CA VAL A 69 -7.20 17.49 16.75
C VAL A 69 -5.68 17.31 16.68
N GLU A 70 -5.10 16.50 17.57
CA GLU A 70 -3.67 16.16 17.53
C GLU A 70 -3.29 15.43 16.22
N LEU A 71 -4.12 14.46 15.79
CA LEU A 71 -3.89 13.70 14.56
C LEU A 71 -4.05 14.56 13.30
N ALA A 72 -5.10 15.39 13.22
CA ALA A 72 -5.29 16.31 12.10
C ALA A 72 -4.15 17.34 11.99
N ALA A 73 -3.65 17.84 13.13
CA ALA A 73 -2.48 18.73 13.15
C ALA A 73 -1.20 18.02 12.68
N LYS A 74 -0.97 16.77 13.10
CA LYS A 74 0.21 16.01 12.64
C LYS A 74 0.13 15.68 11.14
N LEU A 75 -1.04 15.28 10.64
CA LEU A 75 -1.26 15.03 9.21
C LEU A 75 -1.13 16.31 8.37
N GLU A 76 -1.57 17.45 8.88
CA GLU A 76 -1.35 18.78 8.27
C GLU A 76 0.15 19.12 8.19
N ASP A 77 0.96 18.77 9.20
CA ASP A 77 2.40 19.03 9.18
C ASP A 77 3.17 18.11 8.23
N GLU A 78 2.90 16.79 8.19
CA GLU A 78 3.53 15.91 7.18
C GLU A 78 3.11 16.32 5.76
N LEU A 79 1.84 16.63 5.53
CA LEU A 79 1.35 17.10 4.23
C LEU A 79 2.03 18.42 3.78
N LYS A 80 2.49 19.27 4.70
CA LYS A 80 3.33 20.44 4.36
C LYS A 80 4.74 20.02 3.97
N HIS A 81 5.36 19.08 4.70
CA HIS A 81 6.69 18.56 4.39
C HIS A 81 6.69 17.93 2.99
N GLU A 82 5.79 16.97 2.75
CA GLU A 82 5.71 16.26 1.47
C GLU A 82 5.35 17.17 0.29
N LYS A 83 4.54 18.22 0.49
CA LYS A 83 4.26 19.22 -0.56
C LYS A 83 5.33 20.30 -0.71
N ALA A 84 6.29 20.40 0.21
CA ALA A 84 7.44 21.30 0.12
C ALA A 84 8.62 20.61 -0.60
N SER A 85 8.89 19.34 -0.31
CA SER A 85 9.83 18.51 -1.09
C SER A 85 9.22 18.13 -2.45
N GLY A 86 7.94 17.76 -2.46
CA GLY A 86 7.15 17.49 -3.67
C GLY A 86 7.64 16.26 -4.43
N LEU A 87 8.40 16.51 -5.50
CA LEU A 87 9.09 15.52 -6.31
C LEU A 87 10.53 15.99 -6.62
N ALA A 88 11.11 16.89 -5.80
CA ALA A 88 12.45 17.43 -6.04
C ALA A 88 13.52 16.32 -6.00
N ASP A 89 13.43 15.42 -5.02
CA ASP A 89 14.34 14.28 -4.87
C ASP A 89 14.13 13.21 -5.96
N LEU A 90 13.02 13.29 -6.72
CA LEU A 90 12.67 12.41 -7.84
C LEU A 90 12.67 13.16 -9.20
N GLU A 91 13.34 14.32 -9.32
CA GLU A 91 13.30 15.11 -10.56
C GLU A 91 13.93 14.35 -11.74
N SER A 92 15.03 13.62 -11.49
CA SER A 92 15.66 12.70 -12.45
C SER A 92 14.68 11.64 -12.98
N SER A 93 13.96 10.98 -12.07
CA SER A 93 12.95 9.97 -12.38
C SER A 93 11.81 10.56 -13.22
N VAL A 94 11.32 11.74 -12.84
CA VAL A 94 10.30 12.49 -13.59
C VAL A 94 10.78 12.86 -15.00
N GLN A 95 12.06 13.22 -15.16
CA GLN A 95 12.65 13.50 -16.48
C GLN A 95 12.83 12.22 -17.32
N ASN A 96 13.27 11.10 -16.73
CA ASN A 96 13.41 9.81 -17.41
C ASN A 96 12.05 9.29 -17.92
N ILE A 97 11.03 9.27 -17.06
CA ILE A 97 9.65 8.92 -17.42
C ILE A 97 9.17 9.75 -18.62
N GLN A 98 9.40 11.06 -18.61
CA GLN A 98 9.00 11.94 -19.71
C GLN A 98 9.76 11.65 -21.01
N TYR A 99 11.07 11.36 -20.94
CA TYR A 99 11.89 11.02 -22.10
C TYR A 99 11.42 9.71 -22.75
N VAL A 100 11.31 8.63 -21.97
CA VAL A 100 10.94 7.30 -22.47
C VAL A 100 9.53 7.30 -23.07
N LEU A 101 8.57 7.97 -22.44
CA LEU A 101 7.18 8.07 -22.93
C LEU A 101 7.00 9.03 -24.12
N GLN A 102 7.95 9.94 -24.38
CA GLN A 102 7.96 10.77 -25.60
C GLN A 102 8.59 10.04 -26.78
N ASN A 103 9.63 9.25 -26.54
CA ASN A 103 10.34 8.49 -27.57
C ASN A 103 9.55 7.23 -28.00
N ASN A 104 9.00 6.51 -27.02
CA ASN A 104 8.26 5.27 -27.24
C ASN A 104 6.76 5.54 -27.20
N SER A 105 6.05 5.13 -28.25
CA SER A 105 4.61 5.39 -28.44
C SER A 105 3.69 4.55 -27.54
N TRP A 106 3.85 4.69 -26.22
CA TRP A 106 3.00 4.12 -25.18
C TRP A 106 1.94 5.13 -24.74
N GLU A 107 0.68 4.74 -24.83
CA GLU A 107 -0.44 5.43 -24.17
C GLU A 107 -0.52 4.95 -22.71
N VAL A 108 -0.52 5.88 -21.75
CA VAL A 108 -0.50 5.57 -20.32
C VAL A 108 -1.86 5.85 -19.68
N LYS A 109 -2.48 4.81 -19.10
CA LYS A 109 -3.57 4.94 -18.12
C LYS A 109 -2.98 4.79 -16.71
N ASP A 110 -2.74 5.92 -16.08
CA ASP A 110 -2.58 6.06 -14.63
C ASP A 110 -3.88 6.70 -14.08
N VAL A 111 -4.48 6.09 -13.07
CA VAL A 111 -5.68 6.61 -12.40
C VAL A 111 -5.33 6.95 -10.95
N PRO A 112 -5.36 8.24 -10.56
CA PRO A 112 -5.09 8.64 -9.20
C PRO A 112 -6.03 7.96 -8.19
N GLY A 113 -5.45 7.19 -7.26
CA GLY A 113 -6.12 6.34 -6.28
C GLY A 113 -6.29 4.86 -6.66
N GLU A 114 -5.90 4.45 -7.86
CA GLU A 114 -5.70 3.04 -8.25
C GLU A 114 -4.20 2.73 -8.18
N GLN A 115 -3.81 1.54 -7.69
CA GLN A 115 -2.38 1.15 -7.62
C GLN A 115 -1.82 0.64 -8.96
N GLU A 116 -2.66 0.09 -9.83
CA GLU A 116 -2.29 -0.41 -11.17
C GLU A 116 -2.01 0.74 -12.14
N VAL A 117 -0.88 0.65 -12.85
CA VAL A 117 -0.55 1.49 -14.00
C VAL A 117 -0.59 0.62 -15.26
N VAL A 118 -1.22 1.13 -16.33
CA VAL A 118 -1.41 0.40 -17.58
C VAL A 118 -0.83 1.18 -18.75
N LEU A 119 0.20 0.61 -19.39
CA LEU A 119 0.79 1.10 -20.63
C LEU A 119 0.22 0.30 -21.80
N THR A 120 -0.18 0.98 -22.89
CA THR A 120 -0.70 0.33 -24.11
C THR A 120 -0.06 0.88 -25.37
N LYS A 121 0.26 -0.01 -26.32
CA LYS A 121 0.91 0.32 -27.60
C LYS A 121 0.40 -0.63 -28.69
N LYS A 122 0.39 -0.17 -29.95
CA LYS A 122 -0.04 -0.99 -31.09
C LYS A 122 1.11 -1.19 -32.07
N LEU A 123 1.34 -2.43 -32.47
CA LEU A 123 2.40 -2.82 -33.40
C LEU A 123 1.79 -3.57 -34.59
N GLY A 124 1.46 -2.81 -35.64
CA GLY A 124 0.75 -3.34 -36.81
C GLY A 124 -0.64 -3.85 -36.44
N ASN A 125 -0.80 -5.18 -36.37
CA ASN A 125 -2.04 -5.83 -35.96
C ASN A 125 -2.08 -6.25 -34.48
N GLU A 126 -0.97 -6.10 -33.74
CA GLU A 126 -0.87 -6.53 -32.33
C GLU A 126 -1.21 -5.37 -31.39
N GLU A 127 -1.93 -5.66 -30.31
CA GLU A 127 -2.04 -4.76 -29.15
C GLU A 127 -1.14 -5.30 -28.03
N ILE A 128 -0.19 -4.47 -27.59
CA ILE A 128 0.70 -4.76 -26.47
C ILE A 128 0.23 -3.94 -25.29
N ARG A 129 0.03 -4.61 -24.15
CA ARG A 129 -0.35 -4.03 -22.87
C ARG A 129 0.67 -4.45 -21.83
N LEU A 130 1.15 -3.50 -21.04
CA LEU A 130 2.09 -3.73 -19.96
C LEU A 130 1.48 -3.15 -18.68
N THR A 131 1.37 -3.96 -17.62
CA THR A 131 0.82 -3.50 -16.33
C THR A 131 1.76 -3.81 -15.17
N PHE A 132 1.86 -2.87 -14.24
CA PHE A 132 2.62 -2.97 -13.00
C PHE A 132 1.88 -2.24 -11.87
N THR A 133 2.31 -2.43 -10.63
CA THR A 133 1.64 -1.89 -9.45
C THR A 133 2.63 -1.25 -8.48
N VAL A 134 2.23 -0.16 -7.82
CA VAL A 134 3.04 0.43 -6.73
C VAL A 134 3.11 -0.47 -5.48
N ALA A 135 2.21 -1.45 -5.36
CA ALA A 135 2.18 -2.38 -4.23
C ALA A 135 3.44 -3.26 -4.11
N ASP A 136 4.26 -3.39 -5.17
CA ASP A 136 5.49 -4.19 -5.10
C ASP A 136 6.54 -3.58 -4.15
N LEU A 137 6.66 -2.24 -4.07
CA LEU A 137 7.49 -1.56 -3.06
C LEU A 137 7.09 -1.96 -1.63
N GLN A 138 5.78 -2.03 -1.38
CA GLN A 138 5.22 -2.28 -0.04
C GLN A 138 5.55 -3.69 0.44
N ASN A 139 5.50 -4.69 -0.45
CA ASN A 139 5.84 -6.09 -0.12
C ASN A 139 7.33 -6.26 0.23
N LEU A 140 8.23 -5.45 -0.33
CA LEU A 140 9.67 -5.59 -0.11
C LEU A 140 10.10 -5.09 1.27
N SER A 141 9.48 -4.02 1.77
CA SER A 141 9.70 -3.59 3.16
C SER A 141 9.28 -4.65 4.20
N GLU A 142 8.29 -5.49 3.89
CA GLU A 142 7.91 -6.62 4.75
C GLU A 142 8.93 -7.78 4.69
N GLN A 143 9.81 -7.83 3.67
CA GLN A 143 10.77 -8.92 3.50
C GLN A 143 12.16 -8.59 4.07
N GLU A 144 12.63 -7.34 3.93
CA GLU A 144 13.87 -6.88 4.59
C GLU A 144 13.77 -6.96 6.13
N ASP A 145 12.62 -6.60 6.70
CA ASP A 145 12.30 -6.74 8.14
C ASP A 145 12.38 -8.21 8.64
N PHE A 146 12.20 -9.20 7.76
CA PHE A 146 12.31 -10.62 8.10
C PHE A 146 13.74 -11.14 8.04
N ASP A 147 14.56 -10.66 7.10
CA ASP A 147 15.95 -11.10 6.94
C ASP A 147 16.88 -10.48 8.02
N ASP A 148 16.70 -9.20 8.40
CA ASP A 148 17.45 -8.62 9.55
C ASP A 148 17.11 -9.35 10.87
N ALA A 149 15.83 -9.73 11.05
CA ALA A 149 15.39 -10.53 12.18
C ALA A 149 15.98 -11.96 12.19
N ALA A 150 16.37 -12.51 11.04
CA ALA A 150 17.03 -13.81 10.94
C ALA A 150 18.55 -13.72 11.20
N LEU A 151 19.21 -12.64 10.78
CA LEU A 151 20.65 -12.42 10.98
C LEU A 151 21.02 -12.06 12.43
N GLY A 152 20.06 -11.60 13.23
CA GLY A 152 20.27 -11.22 14.63
C GLY A 152 20.70 -12.36 15.58
N ASP A 153 20.41 -13.63 15.27
CA ASP A 153 20.56 -14.76 16.20
C ASP A 153 21.84 -15.62 15.99
N GLU A 154 22.61 -15.44 14.90
CA GLU A 154 23.84 -16.22 14.63
C GLU A 154 25.17 -15.51 15.00
N MET A 155 25.16 -14.25 15.44
CA MET A 155 26.42 -13.49 15.68
C MET A 155 27.11 -13.69 17.05
N ASP A 156 26.57 -14.48 17.99
CA ASP A 156 27.19 -14.69 19.33
C ASP A 156 28.07 -15.97 19.44
N PHE A 157 28.65 -16.46 18.34
CA PHE A 157 29.69 -17.50 18.43
C PHE A 157 30.88 -17.31 17.48
N GLN A 158 32.07 -17.28 18.08
CA GLN A 158 33.38 -17.45 17.44
C GLN A 158 33.98 -16.26 16.65
N SER A 159 34.47 -15.25 17.37
CA SER A 159 35.94 -15.07 17.49
C SER A 159 36.34 -13.99 18.51
N GLY A 160 37.12 -14.39 19.52
CA GLY A 160 37.69 -13.44 20.47
C GLY A 160 38.96 -12.77 19.92
N HIS A 161 38.88 -11.49 19.59
CA HIS A 161 40.04 -10.59 19.49
C HIS A 161 39.75 -9.29 20.24
N GLN A 162 40.57 -8.98 21.27
CA GLN A 162 40.50 -7.72 21.99
C GLN A 162 41.35 -6.65 21.28
N PRO A 163 40.80 -5.49 20.92
CA PRO A 163 41.55 -4.25 20.85
C PRO A 163 41.46 -3.55 22.21
N ALA A 164 42.54 -3.63 23.00
CA ALA A 164 42.66 -2.81 24.20
C ALA A 164 43.00 -1.37 23.80
N ASN A 165 42.12 -0.40 24.09
CA ASN A 165 42.48 1.02 24.14
C ASN A 165 41.55 1.79 25.10
N GLN A 166 42.02 1.98 26.33
CA GLN A 166 41.31 2.72 27.38
C GLN A 166 41.87 4.14 27.49
N ALA A 167 41.03 5.12 27.15
CA ALA A 167 41.14 6.56 27.46
C ALA A 167 42.41 7.32 26.97
N GLY A 168 42.20 8.35 26.16
CA GLY A 168 43.21 9.36 25.86
C GLY A 168 42.64 10.55 25.10
N SER A 169 42.71 11.76 25.66
CA SER A 169 42.39 12.98 24.92
C SER A 169 43.60 13.40 24.07
N GLY A 170 43.46 13.32 22.76
CA GLY A 170 44.53 13.64 21.81
C GLY A 170 44.01 13.66 20.38
N ASN A 171 44.51 14.59 19.57
CA ASN A 171 44.09 14.78 18.19
C ASN A 171 44.61 13.64 17.31
N VAL A 172 43.78 12.63 17.02
CA VAL A 172 44.14 11.49 16.17
C VAL A 172 44.38 11.99 14.74
N SER A 173 45.59 11.77 14.22
CA SER A 173 45.83 11.85 12.78
C SER A 173 45.23 10.61 12.13
N GLN A 174 44.16 10.79 11.35
CA GLN A 174 43.72 9.74 10.44
C GLN A 174 44.86 9.38 9.49
N HIS A 175 45.04 8.08 9.26
CA HIS A 175 46.10 7.57 8.40
C HIS A 175 45.67 7.70 6.93
N PRO A 176 46.60 7.91 5.96
CA PRO A 176 46.21 8.23 4.58
C PRO A 176 45.36 7.17 3.87
N GLU A 177 45.42 5.91 4.30
CA GLU A 177 44.55 4.83 3.79
C GLU A 177 43.09 4.87 4.29
N ASP A 178 42.76 5.72 5.27
CA ASP A 178 41.39 5.93 5.81
C ASP A 178 40.61 7.01 5.03
N SER A 179 41.13 7.44 3.87
CA SER A 179 40.55 8.47 3.01
C SER A 179 39.90 7.87 1.76
N ILE A 180 38.65 7.40 1.90
CA ILE A 180 37.77 6.99 0.79
C ILE A 180 37.82 8.05 -0.32
N ALA A 181 38.22 7.67 -1.54
CA ALA A 181 38.39 8.62 -2.63
C ALA A 181 37.03 9.20 -3.05
N PRO A 182 36.96 10.42 -3.60
CA PRO A 182 35.69 10.99 -4.05
C PRO A 182 34.92 10.08 -5.02
N ALA A 183 35.64 9.41 -5.92
CA ALA A 183 35.05 8.48 -6.89
C ALA A 183 34.53 7.15 -6.28
N ASP A 184 34.98 6.77 -5.08
CA ASP A 184 34.47 5.59 -4.38
C ASP A 184 33.14 5.90 -3.66
N ARG A 185 32.88 7.18 -3.33
CA ARG A 185 31.62 7.63 -2.72
C ARG A 185 30.45 7.63 -3.72
N ASP A 186 30.75 7.90 -4.99
CA ASP A 186 29.75 7.89 -6.07
C ASP A 186 29.19 6.46 -6.32
N ALA A 187 29.85 5.41 -5.82
CA ALA A 187 29.40 4.03 -5.91
C ALA A 187 28.42 3.61 -4.79
N GLU A 188 28.39 4.32 -3.65
CA GLU A 188 27.51 4.03 -2.50
C GLU A 188 26.10 4.63 -2.66
N ASN A 189 25.86 5.46 -3.69
CA ASN A 189 24.60 6.18 -3.91
C ASN A 189 23.76 5.61 -5.08
N LEU A 190 23.97 4.33 -5.42
CA LEU A 190 23.01 3.55 -6.21
C LEU A 190 21.93 3.04 -5.26
N GLU A 191 20.70 3.58 -5.34
CA GLU A 191 19.56 2.93 -4.69
C GLU A 191 19.40 1.50 -5.27
N PRO A 192 19.19 0.48 -4.43
CA PRO A 192 19.05 -0.90 -4.91
C PRO A 192 17.83 -1.01 -5.83
N SER A 193 18.03 -1.56 -7.03
CA SER A 193 16.95 -1.78 -7.99
C SER A 193 15.99 -2.84 -7.44
N PHE A 194 14.84 -2.39 -6.96
CA PHE A 194 13.80 -3.27 -6.43
C PHE A 194 13.16 -4.11 -7.55
N PRO A 195 12.92 -5.42 -7.34
CA PRO A 195 12.24 -6.25 -8.32
C PRO A 195 10.77 -5.84 -8.45
N ALA A 196 10.42 -5.22 -9.58
CA ALA A 196 9.05 -4.83 -9.91
C ALA A 196 8.37 -5.90 -10.78
N ARG A 197 7.16 -6.35 -10.43
CA ARG A 197 6.43 -7.36 -11.22
C ARG A 197 5.64 -6.70 -12.33
N VAL A 198 5.86 -7.16 -13.55
CA VAL A 198 5.33 -6.56 -14.76
C VAL A 198 4.66 -7.64 -15.62
N ASN A 199 3.37 -7.45 -15.90
CA ASN A 199 2.60 -8.34 -16.76
C ASN A 199 2.57 -7.78 -18.18
N VAL A 200 3.14 -8.50 -19.14
CA VAL A 200 3.16 -8.12 -20.55
C VAL A 200 2.17 -8.98 -21.33
N THR A 201 1.05 -8.40 -21.73
CA THR A 201 0.06 -9.06 -22.60
C THR A 201 0.26 -8.64 -24.06
N VAL A 202 0.32 -9.61 -24.97
CA VAL A 202 0.35 -9.38 -26.42
C VAL A 202 -0.85 -10.06 -27.07
N GLU A 203 -1.83 -9.26 -27.48
CA GLU A 203 -3.05 -9.71 -28.16
C GLU A 203 -2.93 -9.67 -29.69
N LYS A 204 -3.49 -10.71 -30.33
CA LYS A 204 -3.61 -10.83 -31.78
C LYS A 204 -5.07 -11.03 -32.18
N PRO A 205 -5.67 -10.15 -33.02
CA PRO A 205 -7.04 -10.30 -33.51
C PRO A 205 -7.30 -11.70 -34.09
N SER A 206 -8.35 -12.37 -33.60
CA SER A 206 -8.70 -13.77 -33.92
C SER A 206 -7.71 -14.86 -33.49
N ASN A 207 -6.58 -14.51 -32.87
CA ASN A 207 -5.47 -15.42 -32.55
C ASN A 207 -5.17 -15.55 -31.05
N GLY A 208 -6.00 -14.95 -30.19
CA GLY A 208 -5.84 -14.99 -28.73
C GLY A 208 -4.85 -13.96 -28.20
N ALA A 209 -4.41 -14.15 -26.97
CA ALA A 209 -3.38 -13.34 -26.32
C ALA A 209 -2.34 -14.22 -25.61
N LEU A 210 -1.08 -13.77 -25.61
CA LEU A 210 -0.06 -14.24 -24.68
C LEU A 210 -0.07 -13.33 -23.45
N LEU A 211 0.02 -13.90 -22.26
CA LEU A 211 0.39 -13.21 -21.02
C LEU A 211 1.77 -13.69 -20.64
N ILE A 212 2.72 -12.76 -20.56
CA ILE A 212 4.10 -13.03 -20.19
C ILE A 212 4.33 -12.35 -18.84
N GLN A 213 4.56 -13.14 -17.80
CA GLN A 213 4.84 -12.64 -16.46
C GLN A 213 6.35 -12.39 -16.35
N THR A 214 6.73 -11.20 -15.91
CA THR A 214 8.13 -10.76 -15.86
C THR A 214 8.45 -10.03 -14.56
N VAL A 215 9.70 -10.13 -14.13
CA VAL A 215 10.28 -9.28 -13.09
C VAL A 215 11.24 -8.30 -13.77
N VAL A 216 11.09 -7.01 -13.44
CA VAL A 216 12.03 -5.96 -13.83
C VAL A 216 13.01 -5.74 -12.69
N GLN A 217 14.29 -5.97 -12.94
CA GLN A 217 15.39 -5.71 -12.01
C GLN A 217 16.66 -5.39 -12.81
N ASP A 218 17.53 -4.51 -12.28
CA ASP A 218 18.81 -4.11 -12.87
C ASP A 218 18.72 -3.64 -14.34
N GLY A 219 17.58 -3.04 -14.71
CA GLY A 219 17.33 -2.54 -16.06
C GLY A 219 17.03 -3.64 -17.09
N LEU A 220 16.68 -4.85 -16.67
CA LEU A 220 16.34 -6.00 -17.53
C LEU A 220 14.92 -6.52 -17.20
N PHE A 221 14.27 -7.14 -18.20
CA PHE A 221 13.05 -7.94 -18.03
C PHE A 221 13.44 -9.42 -17.94
N GLN A 222 13.28 -10.04 -16.77
CA GLN A 222 13.42 -11.48 -16.57
C GLN A 222 12.04 -12.14 -16.78
N ILE A 223 11.96 -13.21 -17.57
CA ILE A 223 10.69 -13.90 -17.86
C ILE A 223 10.50 -15.08 -16.90
N GLU A 224 9.38 -15.09 -16.17
CA GLU A 224 9.02 -16.19 -15.25
C GLU A 224 8.08 -17.21 -15.91
N GLU A 225 7.08 -16.73 -16.64
CA GLU A 225 5.99 -17.54 -17.18
C GLU A 225 5.47 -17.00 -18.53
N VAL A 226 5.07 -17.90 -19.44
CA VAL A 226 4.45 -17.57 -20.74
C VAL A 226 3.14 -18.33 -20.91
N SER A 227 2.06 -17.72 -20.45
CA SER A 227 0.68 -18.20 -20.56
C SER A 227 0.05 -17.86 -21.93
N TYR A 228 -0.77 -18.77 -22.49
CA TYR A 228 -1.54 -18.52 -23.71
C TYR A 228 -3.06 -18.66 -23.50
N PHE A 229 -3.81 -17.64 -23.92
CA PHE A 229 -5.27 -17.59 -23.83
C PHE A 229 -5.92 -17.44 -25.20
N SER A 230 -6.73 -18.43 -25.59
CA SER A 230 -7.55 -18.38 -26.82
C SER A 230 -8.65 -17.31 -26.80
N LYS A 231 -8.91 -16.71 -25.63
CA LYS A 231 -9.78 -15.54 -25.43
C LYS A 231 -8.96 -14.43 -24.75
N PRO A 232 -8.68 -13.29 -25.41
CA PRO A 232 -7.92 -12.18 -24.83
C PRO A 232 -8.52 -11.68 -23.50
N ASP A 233 -9.85 -11.72 -23.37
CA ASP A 233 -10.63 -11.48 -22.15
C ASP A 233 -10.11 -12.12 -20.85
N LEU A 234 -9.32 -13.21 -20.93
CA LEU A 234 -8.74 -13.91 -19.79
C LEU A 234 -7.31 -13.45 -19.45
N ALA A 235 -6.58 -12.86 -20.40
CA ALA A 235 -5.31 -12.20 -20.09
C ALA A 235 -5.53 -10.89 -19.29
N TYR A 236 -6.66 -10.23 -19.50
CA TYR A 236 -7.10 -9.02 -18.78
C TYR A 236 -8.11 -9.32 -17.66
N ALA A 237 -7.83 -10.31 -16.82
CA ALA A 237 -8.78 -10.85 -15.84
C ALA A 237 -9.05 -9.93 -14.62
N GLN A 238 -9.77 -8.83 -14.81
CA GLN A 238 -10.12 -7.86 -13.75
C GLN A 238 -11.32 -8.27 -12.85
N THR A 239 -11.97 -9.42 -13.09
CA THR A 239 -13.06 -9.93 -12.22
C THR A 239 -12.70 -11.29 -11.65
N ALA A 240 -13.17 -11.60 -10.44
CA ALA A 240 -12.85 -12.85 -9.75
C ALA A 240 -13.26 -14.10 -10.54
N GLU A 241 -14.34 -14.04 -11.33
CA GLU A 241 -14.78 -15.13 -12.19
C GLU A 241 -13.85 -15.32 -13.40
N LYS A 242 -13.33 -14.23 -13.96
CA LYS A 242 -12.33 -14.27 -15.03
C LYS A 242 -10.99 -14.78 -14.52
N ASP A 243 -10.56 -14.35 -13.34
CA ASP A 243 -9.29 -14.78 -12.76
C ASP A 243 -9.33 -16.25 -12.31
N TRP A 244 -10.42 -16.69 -11.68
CA TRP A 244 -10.60 -18.12 -11.40
C TRP A 244 -10.64 -18.98 -12.68
N ALA A 245 -11.24 -18.46 -13.76
CA ALA A 245 -11.20 -19.12 -15.07
C ALA A 245 -9.80 -19.09 -15.72
N ARG A 246 -8.97 -18.07 -15.46
CA ARG A 246 -7.56 -17.97 -15.86
C ARG A 246 -6.72 -19.03 -15.13
N GLN A 247 -6.82 -19.08 -13.81
CA GLN A 247 -6.15 -20.06 -12.94
C GLN A 247 -6.54 -21.52 -13.23
N SER A 248 -7.70 -21.74 -13.87
CA SER A 248 -8.16 -23.07 -14.29
C SER A 248 -7.56 -23.57 -15.61
N LEU A 249 -6.70 -22.78 -16.26
CA LEU A 249 -6.01 -23.12 -17.51
C LEU A 249 -4.54 -23.45 -17.26
N TYR A 250 -3.90 -24.15 -18.22
CA TYR A 250 -2.48 -24.46 -18.14
C TYR A 250 -1.64 -23.21 -18.48
N ALA A 251 -0.84 -22.77 -17.50
CA ALA A 251 -0.07 -21.55 -17.58
C ALA A 251 1.29 -21.68 -18.33
N GLY A 252 1.64 -22.91 -18.74
CA GLY A 252 2.94 -23.25 -19.33
C GLY A 252 3.85 -24.03 -18.36
N PRO A 253 5.05 -24.42 -18.81
CA PRO A 253 6.13 -24.84 -17.92
C PRO A 253 6.81 -23.60 -17.30
N PRO A 254 7.59 -23.75 -16.21
CA PRO A 254 8.46 -22.68 -15.73
C PRO A 254 9.48 -22.31 -16.83
N PHE A 255 9.70 -21.01 -17.06
CA PHE A 255 10.47 -20.52 -18.22
C PHE A 255 11.88 -21.11 -18.32
N GLU A 256 12.59 -21.27 -17.20
CA GLU A 256 13.93 -21.89 -17.11
C GLU A 256 14.02 -23.32 -17.69
N ASN A 257 12.89 -24.04 -17.76
CA ASN A 257 12.84 -25.41 -18.30
C ASN A 257 12.59 -25.44 -19.82
N LEU A 258 12.51 -24.29 -20.48
CA LEU A 258 12.48 -24.19 -21.94
C LEU A 258 13.88 -24.33 -22.52
N ASP A 259 13.95 -24.70 -23.81
CA ASP A 259 15.17 -24.73 -24.59
C ASP A 259 15.84 -23.34 -24.67
N GLU A 260 17.18 -23.28 -24.60
CA GLU A 260 17.93 -22.02 -24.50
C GLU A 260 17.69 -21.08 -25.70
N ASP A 261 17.67 -21.61 -26.93
CA ASP A 261 17.35 -20.82 -28.13
C ASP A 261 15.91 -20.28 -28.06
N LEU A 262 14.96 -21.05 -27.51
CA LEU A 262 13.57 -20.63 -27.35
C LEU A 262 13.43 -19.52 -26.29
N GLN A 263 14.19 -19.57 -25.19
CA GLN A 263 14.24 -18.49 -24.20
C GLN A 263 14.74 -17.19 -24.86
N THR A 264 15.89 -17.23 -25.54
CA THR A 264 16.45 -16.08 -26.26
C THR A 264 15.52 -15.53 -27.37
N PHE A 265 14.76 -16.39 -28.06
CA PHE A 265 13.77 -15.92 -29.04
C PHE A 265 12.53 -15.28 -28.40
N LEU A 266 12.15 -15.65 -27.18
CA LEU A 266 11.05 -15.01 -26.43
C LEU A 266 11.46 -13.65 -25.87
N GLU A 267 12.70 -13.52 -25.38
CA GLU A 267 13.30 -12.24 -24.99
C GLU A 267 13.34 -11.25 -26.16
N ARG A 268 13.91 -11.66 -27.31
CA ARG A 268 13.95 -10.80 -28.51
C ARG A 268 12.54 -10.48 -29.04
N TYR A 269 11.58 -11.39 -28.89
CA TYR A 269 10.18 -11.12 -29.23
C TYR A 269 9.59 -9.99 -28.37
N LEU A 270 9.96 -9.86 -27.09
CA LEU A 270 9.59 -8.71 -26.26
C LEU A 270 10.34 -7.43 -26.68
N GLU A 271 11.65 -7.52 -26.94
CA GLU A 271 12.47 -6.38 -27.35
C GLU A 271 11.98 -5.77 -28.68
N GLU A 272 11.63 -6.59 -29.67
CA GLU A 272 11.04 -6.17 -30.95
C GLU A 272 9.71 -5.39 -30.79
N ARG A 273 9.04 -5.49 -29.62
CA ARG A 273 7.83 -4.73 -29.27
C ARG A 273 8.12 -3.45 -28.48
N GLY A 274 9.38 -3.23 -28.10
CA GLY A 274 9.83 -2.12 -27.24
C GLY A 274 9.59 -2.40 -25.75
N VAL A 275 9.56 -3.67 -25.35
CA VAL A 275 9.74 -4.11 -23.96
C VAL A 275 11.23 -4.40 -23.81
N ASN A 276 11.99 -3.35 -23.49
CA ASN A 276 13.46 -3.27 -23.63
C ASN A 276 14.10 -2.63 -22.39
N ALA A 277 15.43 -2.52 -22.36
CA ALA A 277 16.15 -1.93 -21.23
C ALA A 277 15.76 -0.47 -20.94
N GLU A 278 15.42 0.35 -21.95
CA GLU A 278 14.93 1.72 -21.74
C GLU A 278 13.62 1.73 -20.93
N LEU A 279 12.68 0.83 -21.28
CA LEU A 279 11.42 0.69 -20.55
C LEU A 279 11.61 0.05 -19.16
N ALA A 280 12.53 -0.91 -19.03
CA ALA A 280 12.83 -1.57 -17.76
C ALA A 280 13.38 -0.57 -16.72
N ASN A 281 14.33 0.29 -17.10
CA ASN A 281 14.87 1.32 -16.20
C ASN A 281 13.82 2.38 -15.80
N MET A 282 12.79 2.62 -16.63
CA MET A 282 11.75 3.62 -16.35
C MET A 282 10.64 3.13 -15.40
N ILE A 283 10.44 1.80 -15.28
CA ILE A 283 9.34 1.26 -14.46
C ILE A 283 9.56 1.51 -12.94
N PRO A 284 10.76 1.28 -12.35
CA PRO A 284 11.05 1.65 -10.97
C PRO A 284 10.85 3.15 -10.70
N ASP A 285 11.38 4.01 -11.58
CA ASP A 285 11.16 5.47 -11.54
C ASP A 285 9.66 5.82 -11.50
N TYR A 286 8.85 5.21 -12.37
CA TYR A 286 7.41 5.45 -12.42
C TYR A 286 6.72 5.03 -11.12
N ILE A 287 7.11 3.88 -10.57
CA ILE A 287 6.57 3.35 -9.33
C ILE A 287 6.87 4.29 -8.15
N GLN A 288 8.13 4.72 -7.97
CA GLN A 288 8.49 5.72 -6.94
C GLN A 288 7.70 7.03 -7.11
N VAL A 289 7.69 7.58 -8.33
CA VAL A 289 7.01 8.84 -8.68
C VAL A 289 5.48 8.75 -8.56
N LYS A 290 4.88 7.56 -8.65
CA LYS A 290 3.44 7.37 -8.38
C LYS A 290 3.18 7.18 -6.89
N GLU A 291 3.95 6.36 -6.19
CA GLU A 291 3.75 6.11 -4.75
C GLU A 291 3.82 7.41 -3.95
N GLN A 292 4.78 8.31 -4.24
CA GLN A 292 4.85 9.62 -3.58
C GLN A 292 3.60 10.50 -3.83
N LYS A 293 2.98 10.43 -5.02
CA LYS A 293 1.73 11.15 -5.32
C LYS A 293 0.54 10.53 -4.58
N GLU A 294 0.45 9.21 -4.52
CA GLU A 294 -0.61 8.51 -3.81
C GLU A 294 -0.47 8.67 -2.29
N TYR A 295 0.75 8.74 -1.75
CA TYR A 295 1.01 9.04 -0.34
C TYR A 295 0.55 10.45 0.05
N VAL A 296 0.91 11.48 -0.73
CA VAL A 296 0.42 12.86 -0.52
C VAL A 296 -1.11 12.93 -0.60
N ARG A 297 -1.72 12.19 -1.53
CA ARG A 297 -3.18 12.06 -1.65
C ARG A 297 -3.80 11.31 -0.47
N TRP A 298 -3.14 10.28 0.05
CA TRP A 298 -3.59 9.51 1.21
C TRP A 298 -3.57 10.39 2.47
N LEU A 299 -2.49 11.13 2.72
CA LEU A 299 -2.39 12.12 3.79
C LEU A 299 -3.55 13.13 3.73
N GLU A 300 -3.83 13.67 2.54
CA GLU A 300 -4.93 14.64 2.35
C GLU A 300 -6.31 14.02 2.64
N ASN A 301 -6.57 12.81 2.14
CA ASN A 301 -7.83 12.10 2.38
C ASN A 301 -8.04 11.72 3.86
N VAL A 302 -7.01 11.21 4.53
CA VAL A 302 -7.08 10.85 5.97
C VAL A 302 -7.24 12.10 6.82
N LYS A 303 -6.48 13.18 6.53
CA LYS A 303 -6.65 14.47 7.20
C LYS A 303 -8.09 14.99 7.06
N ASN A 304 -8.63 14.97 5.84
CA ASN A 304 -9.99 15.42 5.56
C ASN A 304 -11.06 14.58 6.28
N PHE A 305 -10.83 13.27 6.43
CA PHE A 305 -11.71 12.37 7.19
C PHE A 305 -11.67 12.63 8.70
N VAL A 306 -10.48 12.84 9.28
CA VAL A 306 -10.30 13.13 10.73
C VAL A 306 -10.84 14.53 11.09
N SER A 307 -10.95 15.45 10.12
CA SER A 307 -11.36 16.84 10.33
C SER A 307 -12.86 17.12 10.10
N ALA A 308 -13.71 16.10 9.92
CA ALA A 308 -15.08 16.20 9.42
C ALA A 308 -16.18 16.28 10.51
#